data_AF-A0A1Q7WS33-F1
#
_entry.id   AF-A0A1Q7WS33-F1
#
_cell.length_a   1.000
_cell.length_b   1.000
_cell.length_c   1.000
_cell.angle_alpha   90.00
_cell.angle_beta   90.00
_cell.angle_gamma   90.00
#
_symmetry.space_group_name_H-M   'P 1'
#
loop_
_entity.id
_entity.type
_entity.pdbx_description
1 polymer ?
#
loop_
_entity_poly.entity_id
_entity_poly.type
_entity_poly.pdbx_seq_one_letter_code
_entity_poly.pdbx_strand_id
1 'polypeptide(L)'
;MLTGERGHYEIAAGRDAGPYLRALEHFAQGMGLIPEQIWDAANLPARHLHCGGPTGAAVPLLWAHAEYVKLQRSAADGTIFDRIDAAYDRYVAGNRKRHAMEVWKGNRQVPAASAGTLLRIQASSPFLLHWTSDEWQHATDTRSRATGVGIEFVDILLPQQQAPIRFTFLWVEEHRWEGKDYKVDIQTRADTQVRREAYGQHARNVA
;
A
#
# COMPACT_ATOMS: atom_id res chain seq x y z
N MET A 1 -22.01 5.67 0.50
CA MET A 1 -21.62 4.49 -0.29
C MET A 1 -20.25 3.98 0.15
N LEU A 2 -20.24 3.15 1.20
CA LEU A 2 -19.08 2.39 1.72
C LEU A 2 -19.51 1.00 2.21
N THR A 3 -20.80 0.80 2.47
CA THR A 3 -21.41 -0.44 2.93
C THR A 3 -21.26 -1.58 1.93
N GLY A 4 -21.43 -1.31 0.63
CA GLY A 4 -21.30 -2.32 -0.42
C GLY A 4 -19.87 -2.83 -0.55
N GLU A 5 -18.92 -1.90 -0.61
CA GLU A 5 -17.48 -2.18 -0.64
C GLU A 5 -17.02 -2.93 0.61
N ARG A 6 -17.58 -2.57 1.77
CA ARG A 6 -17.30 -3.29 3.01
C ARG A 6 -17.85 -4.71 2.98
N GLY A 7 -19.05 -4.93 2.45
CA GLY A 7 -19.60 -6.27 2.25
C GLY A 7 -18.69 -7.12 1.34
N HIS A 8 -18.20 -6.54 0.25
CA HIS A 8 -17.21 -7.22 -0.60
C HIS A 8 -15.93 -7.56 0.16
N TYR A 9 -15.42 -6.65 0.98
CA TYR A 9 -14.26 -6.93 1.83
C TYR A 9 -14.50 -8.11 2.78
N GLU A 10 -15.67 -8.22 3.40
CA GLU A 10 -15.98 -9.36 4.27
C GLU A 10 -15.93 -10.69 3.52
N ILE A 11 -16.51 -10.78 2.32
CA ILE A 11 -16.45 -11.98 1.46
C ILE A 11 -14.99 -12.31 1.11
N ALA A 12 -14.21 -11.31 0.68
CA ALA A 12 -12.81 -11.50 0.33
C ALA A 12 -11.97 -12.01 1.51
N ALA A 13 -12.38 -11.69 2.73
CA ALA A 13 -11.76 -12.15 3.96
C ALA A 13 -12.39 -13.43 4.55
N GLY A 14 -13.31 -14.09 3.82
CA GLY A 14 -13.97 -15.32 4.23
C GLY A 14 -15.02 -15.15 5.33
N ARG A 15 -15.63 -13.97 5.44
CA ARG A 15 -16.62 -13.61 6.47
C ARG A 15 -17.99 -13.28 5.86
N ASP A 16 -19.00 -13.20 6.72
CA ASP A 16 -20.39 -12.95 6.33
C ASP A 16 -20.64 -11.50 5.89
N ALA A 17 -21.12 -11.32 4.67
CA ALA A 17 -21.56 -10.03 4.13
C ALA A 17 -23.05 -9.72 4.34
N GLY A 18 -23.82 -10.66 4.90
CA GLY A 18 -25.25 -10.53 5.16
C GLY A 18 -25.66 -9.25 5.89
N PRO A 19 -24.94 -8.77 6.92
CA PRO A 19 -25.27 -7.51 7.58
C PRO A 19 -25.26 -6.30 6.64
N TYR A 20 -24.36 -6.29 5.65
CA TYR A 20 -24.19 -5.19 4.69
C TYR A 20 -25.26 -5.21 3.61
N LEU A 21 -25.63 -6.40 3.14
CA LEU A 21 -26.79 -6.59 2.24
C LEU A 21 -28.07 -6.09 2.90
N ARG A 22 -28.35 -6.56 4.13
CA ARG A 22 -29.52 -6.12 4.89
C ARG A 22 -29.51 -4.61 5.12
N ALA A 23 -28.36 -4.01 5.42
CA ALA A 23 -28.28 -2.56 5.59
C ALA A 23 -28.67 -1.81 4.30
N LEU A 24 -28.14 -2.23 3.14
CA LEU A 24 -28.50 -1.63 1.85
C LEU A 24 -30.01 -1.77 1.55
N GLU A 25 -30.58 -2.94 1.83
CA GLU A 25 -32.02 -3.20 1.66
C GLU A 25 -32.89 -2.34 2.60
N HIS A 26 -32.49 -2.19 3.87
CA HIS A 26 -33.26 -1.42 4.87
C HIS A 26 -33.26 0.09 4.59
N PHE A 27 -32.21 0.61 3.95
CA PHE A 27 -32.12 2.04 3.62
C PHE A 27 -32.60 2.37 2.20
N ALA A 28 -33.03 1.38 1.43
CA ALA A 28 -33.66 1.61 0.14
C ALA A 28 -35.00 2.35 0.30
N GLN A 29 -35.33 3.21 -0.66
CA GLN A 29 -36.49 4.10 -0.60
C GLN A 29 -37.54 3.74 -1.65
N GLY A 30 -38.81 3.98 -1.34
CA GLY A 30 -39.93 3.81 -2.29
C GLY A 30 -39.95 2.40 -2.91
N MET A 31 -39.71 2.32 -4.23
CA MET A 31 -39.69 1.07 -5.01
C MET A 31 -38.37 0.27 -4.88
N GLY A 32 -37.59 0.48 -3.81
CA GLY A 32 -36.28 -0.16 -3.63
C GLY A 32 -35.11 0.65 -4.19
N LEU A 33 -35.26 1.97 -4.31
CA LEU A 33 -34.23 2.86 -4.83
C LEU A 33 -33.17 3.13 -3.75
N ILE A 34 -31.95 2.68 -3.99
CA ILE A 34 -30.80 2.92 -3.10
C ILE A 34 -30.25 4.34 -3.32
N PRO A 35 -30.21 5.19 -2.27
CA PRO A 35 -29.64 6.52 -2.35
C PRO A 35 -28.11 6.49 -2.39
N GLU A 36 -27.48 7.55 -2.90
CA GLU A 36 -26.03 7.76 -2.81
C GLU A 36 -25.53 7.81 -1.36
N GLN A 37 -26.28 8.52 -0.52
CA GLN A 37 -25.98 8.78 0.89
C GLN A 37 -27.24 8.71 1.75
N ILE A 38 -27.04 8.29 2.99
CA ILE A 38 -28.04 8.24 4.05
C ILE A 38 -27.60 9.20 5.15
N TRP A 39 -28.55 9.91 5.74
CA TRP A 39 -28.31 10.78 6.88
C TRP A 39 -28.12 9.93 8.15
N ASP A 40 -26.94 10.00 8.75
CA ASP A 40 -26.52 9.19 9.90
C ASP A 40 -26.52 9.95 11.23
N ALA A 41 -27.00 11.20 11.23
CA ALA A 41 -27.10 12.04 12.42
C ALA A 41 -28.56 12.23 12.89
N ALA A 42 -28.74 12.94 14.01
CA ALA A 42 -30.05 13.30 14.52
C ALA A 42 -30.89 14.05 13.46
N ASN A 43 -32.22 13.90 13.53
CA ASN A 43 -33.14 14.52 12.59
C ASN A 43 -32.92 16.05 12.51
N LEU A 44 -32.89 16.58 11.29
CA LEU A 44 -32.92 18.02 11.00
C LEU A 44 -34.14 18.34 10.11
N PRO A 45 -35.35 18.43 10.69
CA PRO A 45 -36.59 18.60 9.91
C PRO A 45 -36.60 19.86 9.04
N ALA A 46 -35.98 20.95 9.51
CA ALA A 46 -35.86 22.20 8.76
C ALA A 46 -35.05 22.07 7.45
N ARG A 47 -34.30 20.97 7.28
CA ARG A 47 -33.54 20.64 6.07
C ARG A 47 -34.05 19.38 5.38
N HIS A 48 -35.19 18.85 5.82
CA HIS A 48 -35.76 17.58 5.33
C HIS A 48 -34.82 16.37 5.48
N LEU A 49 -33.92 16.40 6.48
CA LEU A 49 -33.00 15.30 6.77
C LEU A 49 -33.51 14.52 7.97
N HIS A 50 -33.70 13.21 7.78
CA HIS A 50 -34.17 12.28 8.79
C HIS A 50 -33.13 11.18 8.95
N CYS A 51 -32.81 10.77 10.19
CA CYS A 51 -31.88 9.68 10.45
C CYS A 51 -32.33 8.42 9.70
N GLY A 52 -31.44 7.82 8.91
CA GLY A 52 -31.74 6.70 8.03
C GLY A 52 -32.40 7.07 6.70
N GLY A 53 -32.73 8.34 6.48
CA GLY A 53 -33.30 8.86 5.24
C GLY A 53 -32.24 9.36 4.24
N PRO A 54 -32.61 9.64 2.98
CA PRO A 54 -31.69 10.18 1.98
C PRO A 54 -31.25 11.60 2.35
N THR A 55 -30.05 12.00 1.91
CA THR A 55 -29.49 13.33 2.18
C THR A 55 -29.92 14.43 1.19
N GLY A 56 -30.77 14.09 0.22
CA GLY A 56 -31.06 14.95 -0.94
C GLY A 56 -30.06 14.81 -2.09
N ALA A 57 -29.04 13.96 -1.93
CA ALA A 57 -28.18 13.48 -3.01
C ALA A 57 -28.92 12.55 -3.98
N ALA A 58 -28.23 11.98 -4.98
CA ALA A 58 -28.89 11.20 -6.04
C ALA A 58 -29.68 9.99 -5.49
N VAL A 59 -30.95 9.90 -5.88
CA VAL A 59 -31.84 8.74 -5.63
C VAL A 59 -32.67 8.45 -6.89
N PRO A 60 -32.45 7.33 -7.60
CA PRO A 60 -31.41 6.33 -7.34
C PRO A 60 -30.02 6.80 -7.78
N LEU A 61 -28.98 6.33 -7.08
CA LEU A 61 -27.63 6.30 -7.66
C LEU A 61 -27.40 4.95 -8.34
N LEU A 62 -27.22 4.93 -9.66
CA LEU A 62 -26.98 3.71 -10.43
C LEU A 62 -25.78 2.91 -9.92
N TRP A 63 -24.72 3.59 -9.48
CA TRP A 63 -23.56 2.93 -8.90
C TRP A 63 -23.90 2.18 -7.61
N ALA A 64 -24.68 2.78 -6.70
CA ALA A 64 -25.12 2.09 -5.48
C ALA A 64 -25.93 0.81 -5.79
N HIS A 65 -26.74 0.82 -6.87
CA HIS A 65 -27.46 -0.36 -7.32
C HIS A 65 -26.54 -1.41 -7.94
N ALA A 66 -25.56 -0.99 -8.74
CA ALA A 66 -24.56 -1.90 -9.30
C ALA A 66 -23.76 -2.58 -8.18
N GLU A 67 -23.34 -1.85 -7.16
CA GLU A 67 -22.66 -2.42 -5.98
C GLU A 67 -23.56 -3.42 -5.23
N TYR A 68 -24.84 -3.10 -5.03
CA TYR A 68 -25.78 -4.05 -4.40
C TYR A 68 -25.91 -5.35 -5.20
N VAL A 69 -26.07 -5.28 -6.52
CA VAL A 69 -26.18 -6.47 -7.39
C VAL A 69 -24.89 -7.29 -7.37
N LYS A 70 -23.72 -6.64 -7.46
CA LYS A 70 -22.42 -7.32 -7.38
C LYS A 70 -22.22 -7.97 -6.02
N LEU A 71 -22.65 -7.33 -4.93
CA LEU A 71 -22.52 -7.87 -3.58
C LEU A 71 -23.43 -9.08 -3.39
N GLN A 72 -24.68 -9.02 -3.84
CA GLN A 72 -25.61 -10.16 -3.82
C GLN A 72 -25.00 -11.36 -4.56
N ARG A 73 -24.50 -11.13 -5.79
CA ARG A 73 -23.87 -12.18 -6.57
C ARG A 73 -22.63 -12.75 -5.88
N SER A 74 -21.79 -11.88 -5.32
CA SER A 74 -20.57 -12.30 -4.63
C SER A 74 -20.87 -13.10 -3.37
N ALA A 75 -21.93 -12.74 -2.64
CA ALA A 75 -22.38 -13.46 -1.44
C ALA A 75 -22.91 -14.85 -1.81
N ALA A 76 -23.66 -14.96 -2.92
CA ALA A 76 -24.15 -16.24 -3.42
C ALA A 76 -23.01 -17.17 -3.89
N ASP A 77 -22.01 -16.61 -4.57
CA ASP A 77 -20.86 -17.38 -5.07
C ASP A 77 -19.81 -17.68 -3.98
N GLY A 78 -19.87 -17.00 -2.83
CA GLY A 78 -18.85 -17.08 -1.77
C GLY A 78 -17.49 -16.48 -2.18
N THR A 79 -17.43 -15.74 -3.29
CA THR A 79 -16.23 -15.09 -3.82
C THR A 79 -16.60 -13.78 -4.50
N ILE A 80 -15.65 -12.87 -4.62
CA ILE A 80 -15.86 -11.59 -5.29
C ILE A 80 -16.13 -11.80 -6.79
N PHE A 81 -17.32 -11.41 -7.22
CA PHE A 81 -17.81 -11.60 -8.59
C PHE A 81 -16.93 -10.90 -9.63
N ASP A 82 -16.49 -9.66 -9.35
CA ASP A 82 -15.66 -8.87 -10.25
C ASP A 82 -14.14 -9.07 -10.01
N ARG A 83 -13.75 -10.16 -9.33
CA ARG A 83 -12.34 -10.53 -9.20
C ARG A 83 -11.76 -10.91 -10.57
N ILE A 84 -10.69 -10.22 -10.95
CA ILE A 84 -9.91 -10.58 -12.13
C ILE A 84 -8.90 -11.65 -11.75
N ASP A 85 -9.17 -12.91 -12.11
CA ASP A 85 -8.33 -14.06 -11.71
C ASP A 85 -6.87 -13.90 -12.15
N ALA A 86 -6.60 -13.41 -13.36
CA ALA A 86 -5.23 -13.14 -13.82
C ALA A 86 -4.47 -12.15 -12.91
N ALA A 87 -5.17 -11.17 -12.31
CA ALA A 87 -4.57 -10.25 -11.35
C ALA A 87 -4.38 -10.91 -9.97
N TYR A 88 -5.38 -11.68 -9.51
CA TYR A 88 -5.29 -12.45 -8.28
C TYR A 88 -4.13 -13.46 -8.32
N ASP A 89 -4.00 -14.21 -9.40
CA ASP A 89 -2.91 -15.15 -9.63
C ASP A 89 -1.56 -14.46 -9.68
N ARG A 90 -1.49 -13.26 -10.27
CA ARG A 90 -0.23 -12.52 -10.35
C ARG A 90 0.22 -11.97 -9.00
N TYR A 91 -0.70 -11.45 -8.19
CA TYR A 91 -0.39 -10.61 -7.04
C TYR A 91 -0.68 -11.25 -5.67
N VAL A 92 -1.56 -12.26 -5.63
CA VAL A 92 -1.99 -12.92 -4.38
C VAL A 92 -1.58 -14.39 -4.37
N ALA A 93 -2.07 -15.21 -5.32
CA ALA A 93 -1.79 -16.65 -5.32
C ALA A 93 -0.40 -16.99 -5.88
N GLY A 94 0.11 -16.15 -6.79
CA GLY A 94 1.40 -16.36 -7.44
C GLY A 94 2.53 -16.37 -6.44
N ASN A 95 3.14 -17.53 -6.26
CA ASN A 95 4.27 -17.74 -5.36
C ASN A 95 5.60 -17.18 -5.92
N ARG A 96 5.54 -16.06 -6.66
CA ARG A 96 6.74 -15.35 -7.08
C ARG A 96 7.45 -14.94 -5.80
N LYS A 97 8.63 -15.51 -5.56
CA LYS A 97 9.54 -15.08 -4.49
C LYS A 97 9.80 -13.59 -4.67
N ARG A 98 9.03 -12.76 -3.97
CA ARG A 98 9.24 -11.33 -3.95
C ARG A 98 10.50 -11.12 -3.12
N HIS A 99 11.58 -10.72 -3.79
CA HIS A 99 12.77 -10.27 -3.07
C HIS A 99 12.35 -9.07 -2.22
N ALA A 100 12.69 -9.11 -0.92
CA ALA A 100 12.55 -7.94 -0.08
C ALA A 100 13.33 -6.81 -0.76
N MET A 101 12.69 -5.67 -0.94
CA MET A 101 13.29 -4.50 -1.56
C MET A 101 12.98 -3.29 -0.70
N GLU A 102 14.01 -2.51 -0.40
CA GLU A 102 13.88 -1.25 0.31
C GLU A 102 14.35 -0.14 -0.61
N VAL A 103 13.62 0.98 -0.66
CA VAL A 103 13.92 2.09 -1.56
C VAL A 103 14.39 3.28 -0.74
N TRP A 104 15.64 3.68 -0.97
CA TRP A 104 16.22 4.92 -0.46
C TRP A 104 16.12 6.01 -1.53
N LYS A 105 15.70 7.20 -1.14
CA LYS A 105 15.69 8.41 -1.97
C LYS A 105 15.91 9.63 -1.10
N GLY A 106 16.30 10.77 -1.67
CA GLY A 106 16.63 11.97 -0.89
C GLY A 106 15.57 12.40 0.14
N ASN A 107 14.29 12.22 -0.18
CA ASN A 107 13.15 12.51 0.72
C ASN A 107 12.64 11.30 1.54
N ARG A 108 13.28 10.14 1.44
CA ARG A 108 13.03 8.94 2.26
C ARG A 108 14.35 8.20 2.47
N GLN A 109 15.05 8.59 3.53
CA GLN A 109 16.35 8.05 3.88
C GLN A 109 16.17 6.93 4.90
N VAL A 110 15.88 5.73 4.40
CA VAL A 110 15.69 4.54 5.25
C VAL A 110 16.95 4.33 6.10
N PRO A 111 16.85 4.28 7.43
CA PRO A 111 18.05 4.24 8.27
C PRO A 111 18.69 2.86 8.30
N ALA A 112 17.89 1.81 8.08
CA ALA A 112 18.35 0.43 8.13
C ALA A 112 17.49 -0.50 7.27
N ALA A 113 18.08 -1.62 6.84
CA ALA A 113 17.39 -2.68 6.11
C ALA A 113 18.02 -4.05 6.42
N SER A 114 17.23 -5.12 6.29
CA SER A 114 17.70 -6.47 6.63
C SER A 114 18.66 -7.02 5.56
N ALA A 115 19.66 -7.79 5.99
CA ALA A 115 20.53 -8.53 5.07
C ALA A 115 19.73 -9.41 4.09
N GLY A 116 20.15 -9.47 2.83
CA GLY A 116 19.44 -10.14 1.73
C GLY A 116 18.32 -9.31 1.08
N THR A 117 18.04 -8.10 1.57
CA THR A 117 17.15 -7.13 0.92
C THR A 117 17.87 -6.45 -0.23
N LEU A 118 17.17 -6.19 -1.33
CA LEU A 118 17.67 -5.34 -2.41
C LEU A 118 17.47 -3.87 -2.01
N LEU A 119 18.54 -3.16 -1.69
CA LEU A 119 18.51 -1.72 -1.44
C LEU A 119 18.58 -0.97 -2.78
N ARG A 120 17.49 -0.31 -3.16
CA ARG A 120 17.45 0.55 -4.33
C ARG A 120 17.69 1.99 -3.92
N ILE A 121 18.81 2.56 -4.35
CA ILE A 121 19.11 3.98 -4.19
C ILE A 121 18.63 4.69 -5.45
N GLN A 122 17.75 5.67 -5.29
CA GLN A 122 17.04 6.33 -6.37
C GLN A 122 17.20 7.85 -6.34
N ALA A 123 17.37 8.45 -7.52
CA ALA A 123 17.36 9.89 -7.73
C ALA A 123 16.61 10.27 -9.02
N SER A 124 16.35 11.57 -9.21
CA SER A 124 15.67 12.11 -10.41
C SER A 124 16.61 12.36 -11.59
N SER A 125 17.92 12.38 -11.37
CA SER A 125 18.92 12.70 -12.38
C SER A 125 20.00 11.61 -12.42
N PRO A 126 20.68 11.39 -13.56
CA PRO A 126 21.75 10.40 -13.65
C PRO A 126 22.86 10.68 -12.64
N PHE A 127 23.30 9.62 -11.98
CA PHE A 127 24.39 9.65 -11.01
C PHE A 127 25.33 8.46 -11.16
N LEU A 128 26.54 8.62 -10.64
CA LEU A 128 27.43 7.54 -10.28
C LEU A 128 27.42 7.43 -8.76
N LEU A 129 27.10 6.24 -8.26
CA LEU A 129 27.08 5.97 -6.84
C LEU A 129 28.46 5.51 -6.42
N HIS A 130 29.13 6.29 -5.57
CA HIS A 130 30.35 5.87 -4.90
C HIS A 130 29.96 5.28 -3.55
N TRP A 131 30.22 4.00 -3.33
CA TRP A 131 29.74 3.31 -2.13
C TRP A 131 30.71 2.26 -1.61
N THR A 132 30.52 1.89 -0.34
CA THR A 132 31.29 0.89 0.38
C THR A 132 30.37 0.08 1.28
N SER A 133 30.83 -1.11 1.65
CA SER A 133 30.21 -1.94 2.68
C SER A 133 31.18 -2.33 3.80
N ASP A 134 32.36 -1.71 3.83
CA ASP A 134 33.45 -2.03 4.77
C ASP A 134 34.15 -0.75 5.30
N GLU A 135 33.36 0.30 5.53
CA GLU A 135 33.83 1.58 6.10
C GLU A 135 34.95 2.23 5.27
N TRP A 136 34.79 2.24 3.95
CA TRP A 136 35.69 2.87 2.96
C TRP A 136 37.07 2.21 2.83
N GLN A 137 37.25 1.00 3.34
CA GLN A 137 38.45 0.21 3.02
C GLN A 137 38.48 -0.15 1.53
N HIS A 138 37.32 -0.51 0.98
CA HIS A 138 37.11 -0.67 -0.45
C HIS A 138 35.90 0.14 -0.89
N ALA A 139 36.07 0.89 -1.97
CA ALA A 139 35.00 1.65 -2.59
C ALA A 139 34.67 1.07 -3.97
N THR A 140 33.40 1.12 -4.32
CA THR A 140 32.86 0.68 -5.60
C THR A 140 32.08 1.83 -6.22
N ASP A 141 32.32 2.07 -7.51
CA ASP A 141 31.56 3.01 -8.31
C ASP A 141 30.56 2.27 -9.15
N THR A 142 29.28 2.65 -9.05
CA THR A 142 28.20 2.03 -9.82
C THR A 142 27.38 3.12 -10.50
N ARG A 143 27.39 3.13 -11.83
CA ARG A 143 26.57 4.06 -12.61
C ARG A 143 25.09 3.70 -12.49
N SER A 144 24.26 4.70 -12.28
CA SER A 144 22.79 4.57 -12.29
C SER A 144 22.28 4.11 -13.65
N ARG A 145 21.09 3.52 -13.61
CA ARG A 145 20.32 3.08 -14.77
C ARG A 145 18.90 3.64 -14.70
N ALA A 146 18.41 4.07 -15.85
CA ALA A 146 17.08 4.63 -15.98
C ALA A 146 15.99 3.55 -15.97
N THR A 147 14.88 3.85 -15.32
CA THR A 147 13.60 3.20 -15.58
C THR A 147 12.97 3.76 -16.86
N GLY A 148 11.96 3.08 -17.42
CA GLY A 148 11.21 3.57 -18.59
C GLY A 148 10.43 4.87 -18.38
N VAL A 149 10.42 5.42 -17.15
CA VAL A 149 9.75 6.68 -16.79
C VAL A 149 10.73 7.76 -16.33
N GLY A 150 12.02 7.63 -16.63
CA GLY A 150 13.03 8.67 -16.38
C GLY A 150 13.48 8.80 -14.91
N ILE A 151 13.32 7.74 -14.12
CA ILE A 151 13.85 7.65 -12.75
C ILE A 151 15.14 6.84 -12.76
N GLU A 152 16.20 7.36 -12.14
CA GLU A 152 17.53 6.76 -12.09
C GLU A 152 17.75 5.99 -10.79
N PHE A 153 18.38 4.81 -10.88
CA PHE A 153 18.62 3.98 -9.70
C PHE A 153 19.86 3.10 -9.78
N VAL A 154 20.36 2.72 -8.60
CA VAL A 154 21.34 1.66 -8.37
C VAL A 154 20.75 0.67 -7.38
N ASP A 155 20.92 -0.63 -7.64
CA ASP A 155 20.51 -1.70 -6.72
C ASP A 155 21.73 -2.32 -6.06
N ILE A 156 21.71 -2.43 -4.73
CA ILE A 156 22.73 -3.09 -3.93
C ILE A 156 22.04 -4.24 -3.18
N LEU A 157 22.47 -5.48 -3.41
CA LEU A 157 22.02 -6.60 -2.59
C LEU A 157 22.73 -6.52 -1.24
N LEU A 158 21.97 -6.35 -0.15
CA LEU A 158 22.57 -6.18 1.17
C LEU A 158 23.28 -7.47 1.64
N PRO A 159 24.60 -7.42 1.89
CA PRO A 159 25.37 -8.59 2.32
C PRO A 159 25.01 -9.04 3.74
N GLN A 160 25.36 -10.28 4.08
CA GLN A 160 25.24 -10.81 5.44
C GLN A 160 26.41 -10.30 6.28
N GLN A 161 26.31 -9.06 6.77
CA GLN A 161 27.29 -8.45 7.67
C GLN A 161 26.66 -7.37 8.55
N GLN A 162 27.45 -6.80 9.45
CA GLN A 162 27.01 -5.75 10.39
C GLN A 162 27.43 -4.34 9.93
N ALA A 163 28.49 -4.22 9.10
CA ALA A 163 28.93 -2.92 8.61
C ALA A 163 27.84 -2.29 7.72
N PRO A 164 27.59 -0.97 7.84
CA PRO A 164 26.58 -0.29 7.06
C PRO A 164 27.00 -0.16 5.60
N ILE A 165 26.01 0.04 4.72
CA ILE A 165 26.28 0.59 3.40
C ILE A 165 26.47 2.09 3.55
N ARG A 166 27.62 2.60 3.15
CA ARG A 166 27.88 4.05 3.03
C ARG A 166 28.01 4.43 1.58
N PHE A 167 27.50 5.60 1.23
CA PHE A 167 27.54 6.05 -0.16
C PHE A 167 27.42 7.56 -0.28
N THR A 168 27.86 8.06 -1.42
CA THR A 168 27.62 9.42 -1.88
C THR A 168 27.37 9.42 -3.39
N PHE A 169 26.91 10.56 -3.92
CA PHE A 169 26.57 10.73 -5.33
C PHE A 169 27.62 11.59 -6.02
N LEU A 170 28.05 11.15 -7.19
CA LEU A 170 28.58 12.02 -8.23
C LEU A 170 27.46 12.27 -9.25
N TRP A 171 26.96 13.50 -9.28
CA TRP A 171 25.95 13.95 -10.25
C TRP A 171 26.64 14.14 -11.61
N VAL A 172 26.47 13.17 -12.52
CA VAL A 172 27.33 13.06 -13.71
C VAL A 172 27.11 14.19 -14.71
N GLU A 173 25.92 14.75 -14.77
CA GLU A 173 25.62 15.89 -15.66
C GLU A 173 26.26 17.18 -15.11
N GLU A 174 26.17 17.38 -13.80
CA GLU A 174 26.71 18.55 -13.10
C GLU A 174 28.23 18.46 -12.84
N HIS A 175 28.82 17.27 -13.02
CA HIS A 175 30.21 16.97 -12.63
C HIS A 175 30.49 17.34 -11.17
N ARG A 176 29.50 17.11 -10.29
CA ARG A 176 29.50 17.61 -8.92
C ARG A 176 29.29 16.47 -7.94
N TRP A 177 30.13 16.42 -6.91
CA TRP A 177 29.90 15.57 -5.74
C TRP A 177 28.79 16.13 -4.86
N GLU A 178 27.99 15.24 -4.26
CA GLU A 178 26.95 15.60 -3.30
C GLU A 178 27.49 16.37 -2.09
N GLY A 179 28.76 16.13 -1.72
CA GLY A 179 29.45 16.82 -0.63
C GLY A 179 29.15 16.27 0.76
N LYS A 180 28.45 15.14 0.85
CA LYS A 180 28.22 14.39 2.09
C LYS A 180 28.00 12.91 1.82
N ASP A 181 28.25 12.11 2.85
CA ASP A 181 27.97 10.69 2.84
C ASP A 181 26.61 10.39 3.49
N TYR A 182 25.95 9.39 2.94
CA TYR A 182 24.76 8.76 3.48
C TYR A 182 25.10 7.38 4.01
N LYS A 183 24.24 6.85 4.87
CA LYS A 183 24.38 5.50 5.43
C LYS A 183 23.04 4.76 5.50
N VAL A 184 23.11 3.44 5.36
CA VAL A 184 22.02 2.51 5.66
C VAL A 184 22.61 1.35 6.47
N ASP A 185 22.14 1.19 7.71
CA ASP A 185 22.59 0.12 8.58
C ASP A 185 22.02 -1.24 8.12
N ILE A 186 22.82 -2.31 8.23
CA ILE A 186 22.39 -3.66 7.89
C ILE A 186 21.93 -4.37 9.17
N GLN A 187 20.66 -4.74 9.21
CA GLN A 187 20.10 -5.51 10.32
C GLN A 187 20.18 -7.00 10.01
N THR A 188 20.51 -7.81 11.02
CA THR A 188 20.32 -9.25 10.89
C THR A 188 18.83 -9.57 10.84
N ARG A 189 18.46 -10.64 10.14
CA ARG A 189 17.05 -11.01 9.92
C ARG A 189 16.30 -11.27 11.24
N ALA A 190 17.01 -11.59 12.32
CA ALA A 190 16.46 -11.76 13.67
C ALA A 190 15.95 -10.44 14.28
N ASP A 191 16.68 -9.33 14.10
CA ASP A 191 16.33 -8.02 14.69
C ASP A 191 15.05 -7.44 14.08
N THR A 192 14.79 -7.74 12.80
CA THR A 192 13.61 -7.28 12.08
C THR A 192 12.32 -7.98 12.54
N GLN A 193 12.42 -9.23 12.99
CA GLN A 193 11.27 -10.00 13.49
C GLN A 193 10.82 -9.49 14.87
N VAL A 194 11.78 -9.21 15.76
CA VAL A 194 11.52 -8.61 17.08
C VAL A 194 10.89 -7.21 16.96
N ARG A 195 11.35 -6.36 16.03
CA ARG A 195 10.73 -5.03 15.79
C ARG A 195 9.31 -5.13 15.23
N ARG A 196 9.03 -6.08 14.34
CA ARG A 196 7.68 -6.28 13.79
C ARG A 196 6.70 -6.81 14.84
N GLU A 197 7.16 -7.69 15.72
CA GLU A 197 6.36 -8.21 16.85
C GLU A 197 6.04 -7.10 17.86
N ALA A 198 7.02 -6.25 18.21
CA ALA A 198 6.81 -5.11 19.11
C ALA A 198 5.79 -4.08 18.58
N TYR A 199 5.80 -3.79 17.27
CA TYR A 199 4.80 -2.92 16.65
C TYR A 199 3.42 -3.59 16.53
N GLY A 200 3.38 -4.90 16.27
CA GLY A 200 2.13 -5.67 16.18
C GLY A 200 1.41 -5.80 17.52
N GLN A 201 2.14 -5.84 18.64
CA GLN A 201 1.56 -5.83 19.99
C GLN A 201 1.01 -4.46 20.38
N HIS A 202 1.64 -3.37 19.95
CA HIS A 202 1.13 -2.02 20.22
C HIS A 202 -0.20 -1.75 19.50
N ALA A 203 -0.36 -2.24 18.27
CA ALA A 203 -1.62 -2.10 17.52
C ALA A 203 -2.78 -2.93 18.07
N ARG A 204 -2.51 -4.01 18.82
CA ARG A 204 -3.55 -4.85 19.46
C ARG A 204 -4.02 -4.32 20.80
N ASN A 205 -3.23 -3.48 21.47
CA ASN A 205 -3.57 -2.92 22.79
C ASN A 205 -4.35 -1.60 22.70
N VAL A 206 -4.65 -1.12 21.48
CA VAL A 206 -5.36 0.13 21.20
C VAL A 206 -6.68 -0.13 20.43
N ALA A 207 -7.11 -1.39 20.35
CA ALA A 207 -8.39 -1.82 19.78
C ALA A 207 -9.31 -2.36 20.87
#